data_AF-A0A662FF71-F1
#
_entry.id   AF-A0A662FF71-F1
#
_cell.length_a   1.000
_cell.length_b   1.000
_cell.length_c   1.000
_cell.angle_alpha   90.00
_cell.angle_beta   90.00
_cell.angle_gamma   90.00
#
_symmetry.space_group_name_H-M   'P 1'
#
loop_
_entity.id
_entity.type
_entity.pdbx_description
1 polymer ?
#
loop_
_entity_poly.entity_id
_entity_poly.type
_entity_poly.pdbx_seq_one_letter_code
_entity_poly.pdbx_strand_id
1 'polypeptide(L)'
;MDFKSILAEAEKLAKPTRDEERLVKEKTFWFIDRLNKSCKGLDVKIVAGGSFAKGTWLRGARDIDIYVCFDYPKYREKSDNLSDLLEKCVKRAFRNYERLHGSRDYFRVKHDDLVFEVIPILAIRNVDEAVNITDVSLFHVRWVKSRIKRDKKLADQIRLVKLFCKANGVYGAESYIRGFSGYACEILTIQSGSFLDLLRNAKSWLGKKKILLDPAKHYKNKNEILRNLNVAKLQSRLVIVDPVQKDRNVTAALSDEKFRLFVLAARKFLRKPSLDFFIEKRFEVDEIKMLADKKRLYLVVVKAVPQKGKEDVVGSKLLKAFEYFCRKFTEHGFDLKEKGWWWDKAENAYFWFMFKDVPLPNEKKLVGPPVKMKEEVKNFKKAHKGARFFIDNGRIFAVVKRTFVKPEQLLARLFAEEWIKNKVRALSILRI
;
A
#
# COMPACT_ATOMS: atom_id res chain seq x y z
N MET A 1 -1.14 17.33 -26.33
CA MET A 1 0.14 16.61 -26.24
C MET A 1 -0.11 15.16 -26.55
N ASP A 2 0.71 14.56 -27.41
CA ASP A 2 0.64 13.12 -27.71
C ASP A 2 1.26 12.28 -26.59
N PHE A 3 1.14 10.96 -26.66
CA PHE A 3 1.75 10.07 -25.66
C PHE A 3 3.28 10.20 -25.61
N LYS A 4 3.94 10.41 -26.75
CA LYS A 4 5.39 10.42 -26.86
C LYS A 4 5.98 11.59 -26.08
N SER A 5 5.41 12.79 -26.24
CA SER A 5 5.88 14.00 -25.55
C SER A 5 5.68 13.89 -24.04
N ILE A 6 4.53 13.39 -23.60
CA ILE A 6 4.22 13.26 -22.16
C ILE A 6 5.11 12.22 -21.50
N LEU A 7 5.34 11.07 -22.15
CA LEU A 7 6.19 10.03 -21.61
C LEU A 7 7.67 10.46 -21.57
N ALA A 8 8.13 11.25 -22.53
CA ALA A 8 9.48 11.81 -22.50
C ALA A 8 9.67 12.75 -21.30
N GLU A 9 8.70 13.63 -21.01
CA GLU A 9 8.75 14.47 -19.81
C GLU A 9 8.65 13.66 -18.52
N ALA A 10 7.74 12.67 -18.46
CA ALA A 10 7.61 11.78 -17.32
C ALA A 10 8.89 10.97 -17.05
N GLU A 11 9.63 10.58 -18.10
CA GLU A 11 10.91 9.88 -17.95
C GLU A 11 11.96 10.77 -17.28
N LYS A 12 12.04 12.06 -17.62
CA LYS A 12 12.94 13.02 -16.95
C LYS A 12 12.62 13.19 -15.45
N LEU A 13 11.35 13.05 -15.09
CA LEU A 13 10.91 13.05 -13.68
C LEU A 13 11.26 11.74 -12.97
N ALA A 14 11.12 10.61 -13.68
CA ALA A 14 11.29 9.28 -13.08
C ALA A 14 12.76 8.84 -12.96
N LYS A 15 13.60 9.22 -13.93
CA LYS A 15 14.97 8.74 -14.07
C LYS A 15 15.95 9.60 -13.27
N PRO A 16 16.79 8.98 -12.42
CA PRO A 16 17.88 9.68 -11.75
C PRO A 16 18.79 10.38 -12.77
N THR A 17 19.34 11.54 -12.40
CA THR A 17 20.33 12.22 -13.25
C THR A 17 21.66 11.44 -13.23
N ARG A 18 22.54 11.69 -14.21
CA ARG A 18 23.87 11.04 -14.23
C ARG A 18 24.68 11.33 -12.95
N ASP A 19 24.61 12.56 -12.45
CA ASP A 19 25.27 12.95 -11.20
C ASP A 19 24.67 12.24 -9.99
N GLU A 20 23.33 12.14 -9.91
CA GLU A 20 22.67 11.39 -8.85
C GLU A 20 23.07 9.91 -8.89
N GLU A 21 23.07 9.27 -10.08
CA GLU A 21 23.51 7.88 -10.20
C GLU A 21 24.98 7.70 -9.77
N ARG A 22 25.86 8.65 -10.11
CA ARG A 22 27.27 8.62 -9.71
C ARG A 22 27.43 8.72 -8.20
N LEU A 23 26.84 9.75 -7.58
CA LEU A 23 26.93 9.98 -6.15
C LEU A 23 26.35 8.83 -5.34
N VAL A 24 25.19 8.30 -5.73
CA VAL A 24 24.57 7.15 -5.04
C VAL A 24 25.47 5.91 -5.16
N LYS A 25 26.09 5.67 -6.32
CA LYS A 25 27.05 4.56 -6.49
C LYS A 25 28.27 4.72 -5.61
N GLU A 26 28.91 5.90 -5.61
CA GLU A 26 30.09 6.19 -4.78
C GLU A 26 29.81 5.96 -3.29
N LYS A 27 28.70 6.52 -2.77
CA LYS A 27 28.29 6.33 -1.38
C LYS A 27 27.95 4.87 -1.06
N THR A 28 27.31 4.16 -1.98
CA THR A 28 26.99 2.73 -1.81
C THR A 28 28.27 1.88 -1.75
N PHE A 29 29.25 2.14 -2.62
CA PHE A 29 30.52 1.41 -2.61
C PHE A 29 31.32 1.69 -1.34
N TRP A 30 31.39 2.95 -0.91
CA TRP A 30 31.99 3.31 0.36
C TRP A 30 31.34 2.57 1.54
N PHE A 31 29.99 2.54 1.57
CA PHE A 31 29.23 1.86 2.62
C PHE A 31 29.53 0.35 2.65
N ILE A 32 29.54 -0.29 1.49
CA ILE A 32 29.84 -1.73 1.35
C ILE A 32 31.28 -2.02 1.77
N ASP A 33 32.27 -1.22 1.35
CA ASP A 33 33.67 -1.40 1.75
C ASP A 33 33.84 -1.31 3.27
N ARG A 34 33.24 -0.28 3.88
CA ARG A 34 33.26 -0.09 5.34
C ARG A 34 32.62 -1.26 6.08
N LEU A 35 31.46 -1.74 5.62
CA LEU A 35 30.78 -2.88 6.22
C LEU A 35 31.60 -4.18 6.02
N ASN A 36 32.18 -4.40 4.83
CA ASN A 36 33.07 -5.55 4.57
C ASN A 36 34.26 -5.59 5.53
N LYS A 37 34.90 -4.44 5.78
CA LYS A 37 36.00 -4.34 6.76
C LYS A 37 35.56 -4.76 8.16
N SER A 38 34.33 -4.41 8.56
CA SER A 38 33.77 -4.85 9.84
C SER A 38 33.36 -6.33 9.85
N CYS A 39 33.04 -6.92 8.69
CA CYS A 39 32.59 -8.31 8.57
C CYS A 39 33.70 -9.35 8.37
N LYS A 40 34.99 -8.97 8.36
CA LYS A 40 36.12 -9.89 8.06
C LYS A 40 36.18 -11.21 8.84
N GLY A 41 35.57 -11.27 10.04
CA GLY A 41 35.50 -12.50 10.85
C GLY A 41 34.31 -13.42 10.54
N LEU A 42 33.48 -13.06 9.57
CA LEU A 42 32.31 -13.83 9.14
C LEU A 42 32.46 -14.24 7.68
N ASP A 43 32.12 -15.49 7.36
CA ASP A 43 32.02 -15.96 5.97
C ASP A 43 30.76 -15.39 5.31
N VAL A 44 30.87 -14.12 4.89
CA VAL A 44 29.78 -13.37 4.27
C VAL A 44 30.23 -12.69 2.99
N LYS A 45 29.29 -12.52 2.06
CA LYS A 45 29.44 -11.67 0.89
C LYS A 45 28.43 -10.53 0.95
N ILE A 46 28.90 -9.30 0.85
CA ILE A 46 28.04 -8.11 0.91
C ILE A 46 27.78 -7.59 -0.51
N VAL A 47 26.50 -7.43 -0.86
CA VAL A 47 26.08 -6.96 -2.18
C VAL A 47 24.93 -5.97 -2.07
N ALA A 48 24.91 -4.97 -2.95
CA ALA A 48 23.72 -4.15 -3.11
C ALA A 48 22.61 -4.96 -3.79
N GLY A 49 21.36 -4.74 -3.39
CA GLY A 49 20.19 -5.37 -4.00
C GLY A 49 19.11 -4.35 -4.35
N GLY A 50 17.84 -4.77 -4.24
CA GLY A 50 16.73 -3.84 -4.38
C GLY A 50 16.57 -3.21 -5.76
N SER A 51 15.92 -2.06 -5.79
CA SER A 51 15.74 -1.28 -7.02
C SER A 51 17.05 -0.68 -7.54
N PHE A 52 18.00 -0.38 -6.64
CA PHE A 52 19.34 0.09 -6.96
C PHE A 52 20.10 -0.93 -7.82
N ALA A 53 20.28 -2.17 -7.33
CA ALA A 53 21.01 -3.20 -8.07
C ALA A 53 20.35 -3.60 -9.39
N LYS A 54 19.03 -3.43 -9.50
CA LYS A 54 18.24 -3.68 -10.71
C LYS A 54 18.33 -2.55 -11.74
N GLY A 55 18.75 -1.34 -11.36
CA GLY A 55 18.71 -0.20 -12.29
C GLY A 55 17.31 0.40 -12.47
N THR A 56 16.45 0.34 -11.44
CA THR A 56 15.02 0.72 -11.56
C THR A 56 14.52 1.59 -10.40
N TRP A 57 15.43 2.22 -9.65
CA TRP A 57 15.05 3.21 -8.64
C TRP A 57 14.57 4.49 -9.31
N LEU A 58 13.65 5.19 -8.63
CA LEU A 58 13.15 6.48 -9.06
C LEU A 58 14.13 7.58 -8.65
N ARG A 59 14.12 8.68 -9.41
CA ARG A 59 14.78 9.92 -9.04
C ARG A 59 14.38 10.35 -7.62
N GLY A 60 15.35 10.78 -6.82
CA GLY A 60 15.16 11.18 -5.43
C GLY A 60 14.92 10.03 -4.44
N ALA A 61 14.95 8.77 -4.89
CA ALA A 61 14.90 7.62 -3.97
C ALA A 61 16.16 7.60 -3.10
N ARG A 62 15.96 7.45 -1.80
CA ARG A 62 17.04 7.52 -0.80
C ARG A 62 17.40 6.18 -0.17
N ASP A 63 16.56 5.17 -0.36
CA ASP A 63 16.70 3.86 0.27
C ASP A 63 17.54 2.91 -0.60
N ILE A 64 18.57 2.31 0.00
CA ILE A 64 19.50 1.37 -0.65
C ILE A 64 19.52 0.06 0.14
N ASP A 65 19.08 -1.02 -0.49
CA ASP A 65 19.15 -2.36 0.07
C ASP A 65 20.58 -2.94 -0.02
N ILE A 66 21.14 -3.33 1.12
CA ILE A 66 22.45 -4.00 1.24
C ILE A 66 22.24 -5.39 1.84
N TYR A 67 22.46 -6.43 1.03
CA TYR A 67 22.34 -7.82 1.46
C TYR A 67 23.68 -8.33 1.98
N VAL A 68 23.69 -8.85 3.20
CA VAL A 68 24.83 -9.57 3.77
C VAL A 68 24.54 -11.06 3.66
N CYS A 69 25.20 -11.71 2.71
CA CYS A 69 24.96 -13.09 2.33
C CYS A 69 25.86 -14.01 3.15
N PHE A 70 25.31 -14.63 4.18
CA PHE A 70 25.97 -15.63 5.02
C PHE A 70 26.11 -16.95 4.27
N ASP A 71 27.29 -17.57 4.37
CA ASP A 71 27.55 -18.89 3.79
C ASP A 71 26.50 -19.93 4.21
N TYR A 72 25.85 -20.57 3.23
CA TYR A 72 24.69 -21.42 3.50
C TYR A 72 25.05 -22.65 4.34
N PRO A 73 26.05 -23.49 3.98
CA PRO A 73 26.46 -24.63 4.80
C PRO A 73 26.79 -24.27 6.25
N LYS A 74 27.48 -23.14 6.48
CA LYS A 74 27.91 -22.73 7.82
C LYS A 74 26.78 -22.18 8.70
N TYR A 75 25.79 -21.52 8.10
CA TYR A 75 24.82 -20.71 8.84
C TYR A 75 23.35 -21.13 8.71
N ARG A 76 22.99 -22.12 7.87
CA ARG A 76 21.58 -22.54 7.70
C ARG A 76 20.89 -22.92 9.02
N GLU A 77 21.56 -23.67 9.88
CA GLU A 77 21.06 -24.08 11.22
C GLU A 77 21.10 -22.93 12.24
N LYS A 78 21.65 -21.77 11.85
CA LYS A 78 21.78 -20.55 12.67
C LYS A 78 21.03 -19.37 12.04
N SER A 79 20.08 -19.64 11.14
CA SER A 79 19.29 -18.63 10.41
C SER A 79 18.70 -17.56 11.32
N ASP A 80 18.24 -17.95 12.50
CA ASP A 80 17.59 -17.05 13.46
C ASP A 80 18.59 -16.10 14.15
N ASN A 81 19.87 -16.47 14.20
CA ASN A 81 20.94 -15.70 14.82
C ASN A 81 21.68 -14.78 13.83
N LEU A 82 21.34 -14.80 12.54
CA LEU A 82 22.05 -14.02 11.52
C LEU A 82 22.02 -12.52 11.80
N SER A 83 20.88 -12.02 12.29
CA SER A 83 20.74 -10.60 12.64
C SER A 83 21.65 -10.22 13.79
N ASP A 84 21.78 -11.05 14.82
CA ASP A 84 22.66 -10.78 15.97
C ASP A 84 24.14 -10.83 15.58
N LEU A 85 24.51 -11.76 14.69
CA LEU A 85 25.86 -11.82 14.12
C LEU A 85 26.18 -10.57 13.30
N LEU A 86 25.24 -10.14 12.45
CA LEU A 86 25.38 -8.95 11.62
C LEU A 86 25.42 -7.67 12.47
N GLU A 87 24.66 -7.58 13.54
CA GLU A 87 24.62 -6.40 14.41
C GLU A 87 26.00 -6.06 14.97
N LYS A 88 26.80 -7.07 15.35
CA LYS A 88 28.19 -6.88 15.80
C LYS A 88 29.07 -6.22 14.75
N CYS A 89 28.79 -6.46 13.47
CA CYS A 89 29.50 -5.82 12.36
C CYS A 89 28.97 -4.39 12.12
N VAL A 90 27.65 -4.22 12.07
CA VAL A 90 27.01 -2.91 11.87
C VAL A 90 27.43 -1.93 12.97
N LYS A 91 27.42 -2.35 14.24
CA LYS A 91 27.85 -1.53 15.40
C LYS A 91 29.33 -1.12 15.33
N ARG A 92 30.20 -1.96 14.76
CA ARG A 92 31.61 -1.63 14.54
C ARG A 92 31.80 -0.68 13.36
N ALA A 93 31.01 -0.84 12.31
CA ALA A 93 31.10 0.00 11.11
C ALA A 93 30.49 1.39 11.34
N PHE A 94 29.37 1.50 12.06
CA PHE A 94 28.54 2.70 12.14
C PHE A 94 28.12 3.01 13.57
N ARG A 95 28.28 4.27 13.99
CA ARG A 95 27.96 4.73 15.35
C ARG A 95 26.46 4.69 15.64
N ASN A 96 25.65 5.08 14.66
CA ASN A 96 24.20 5.19 14.76
C ASN A 96 23.55 4.24 13.75
N TYR A 97 22.74 3.32 14.23
CA TYR A 97 21.90 2.45 13.43
C TYR A 97 20.62 2.12 14.19
N GLU A 98 19.58 1.69 13.48
CA GLU A 98 18.34 1.22 14.08
C GLU A 98 18.11 -0.25 13.71
N ARG A 99 17.82 -1.11 14.68
CA ARG A 99 17.38 -2.49 14.44
C ARG A 99 15.87 -2.49 14.18
N LEU A 100 15.47 -2.98 13.02
CA LEU A 100 14.08 -3.04 12.58
C LEU A 100 13.63 -4.49 12.46
N HIS A 101 12.40 -4.75 12.89
CA HIS A 101 11.78 -6.08 12.81
C HIS A 101 11.06 -6.24 11.48
N GLY A 102 11.32 -7.35 10.79
CA GLY A 102 10.63 -7.81 9.60
C GLY A 102 10.39 -9.32 9.68
N SER A 103 10.43 -10.04 8.56
CA SER A 103 10.49 -11.51 8.60
C SER A 103 11.79 -12.02 9.22
N ARG A 104 12.85 -11.22 9.10
CA ARG A 104 14.11 -11.31 9.81
C ARG A 104 14.49 -9.88 10.19
N ASP A 105 15.09 -9.71 11.36
CA ASP A 105 15.57 -8.38 11.78
C ASP A 105 16.66 -7.88 10.83
N TYR A 106 16.60 -6.60 10.52
CA TYR A 106 17.56 -5.91 9.66
C TYR A 106 17.93 -4.55 10.27
N PHE A 107 18.93 -3.90 9.70
CA PHE A 107 19.47 -2.67 10.27
C PHE A 107 19.32 -1.51 9.31
N ARG A 108 18.87 -0.37 9.82
CA ARG A 108 18.81 0.88 9.06
C ARG A 108 19.94 1.80 9.49
N VAL A 109 20.76 2.22 8.54
CA VAL A 109 21.86 3.16 8.76
C VAL A 109 21.64 4.39 7.89
N LYS A 110 21.55 5.56 8.51
CA LYS A 110 21.50 6.83 7.78
C LYS A 110 22.92 7.34 7.57
N HIS A 111 23.28 7.64 6.34
CA HIS A 111 24.57 8.24 6.00
C HIS A 111 24.37 9.25 4.88
N ASP A 112 24.77 10.49 5.15
CA ASP A 112 24.43 11.67 4.35
C ASP A 112 22.91 11.77 4.09
N ASP A 113 22.52 11.83 2.83
CA ASP A 113 21.16 11.90 2.31
C ASP A 113 20.58 10.53 1.95
N LEU A 114 21.28 9.43 2.27
CA LEU A 114 20.87 8.06 1.98
C LEU A 114 20.53 7.26 3.24
N VAL A 115 19.63 6.31 3.05
CA VAL A 115 19.20 5.33 4.04
C VAL A 115 19.59 3.94 3.54
N PHE A 116 20.49 3.28 4.25
CA PHE A 116 20.93 1.93 3.92
C PHE A 116 20.19 0.91 4.78
N GLU A 117 19.51 -0.04 4.14
CA GLU A 117 18.88 -1.18 4.81
C GLU A 117 19.80 -2.40 4.67
N VAL A 118 20.45 -2.76 5.78
CA VAL A 118 21.40 -3.88 5.86
C VAL A 118 20.68 -5.14 6.30
N ILE A 119 20.48 -6.05 5.34
CA ILE A 119 19.58 -7.19 5.46
C ILE A 119 20.41 -8.49 5.48
N PRO A 120 20.38 -9.27 6.57
CA PRO A 120 21.05 -10.56 6.63
C PRO A 120 20.26 -11.61 5.83
N ILE A 121 20.92 -12.29 4.90
CA ILE A 121 20.35 -13.40 4.13
C ILE A 121 21.30 -14.59 4.08
N LEU A 122 20.76 -15.78 3.82
CA LEU A 122 21.55 -16.94 3.46
C LEU A 122 21.94 -16.89 1.98
N ALA A 123 23.18 -17.27 1.68
CA ALA A 123 23.73 -17.39 0.33
C ALA A 123 23.25 -18.68 -0.36
N ILE A 124 21.95 -18.78 -0.64
CA ILE A 124 21.33 -19.97 -1.23
C ILE A 124 21.60 -20.10 -2.74
N ARG A 125 21.69 -21.35 -3.22
CA ARG A 125 21.87 -21.73 -4.63
C ARG A 125 20.53 -21.92 -5.34
N ASN A 126 19.52 -22.42 -4.63
CA ASN A 126 18.15 -22.64 -5.13
C ASN A 126 17.12 -22.06 -4.17
N VAL A 127 15.92 -21.75 -4.65
CA VAL A 127 14.85 -21.17 -3.79
C VAL A 127 14.37 -22.12 -2.71
N ASP A 128 14.45 -23.43 -2.94
CA ASP A 128 14.00 -24.46 -1.98
C ASP A 128 14.92 -24.54 -0.74
N GLU A 129 16.12 -23.97 -0.82
CA GLU A 129 17.06 -23.87 0.31
C GLU A 129 16.72 -22.70 1.25
N ALA A 130 15.79 -21.80 0.87
CA ALA A 130 15.44 -20.63 1.67
C ALA A 130 14.83 -21.04 3.02
N VAL A 131 15.40 -20.53 4.11
CA VAL A 131 14.85 -20.71 5.47
C VAL A 131 13.95 -19.53 5.84
N ASN A 132 14.30 -18.33 5.36
CA ASN A 132 13.48 -17.13 5.49
C ASN A 132 13.06 -16.59 4.12
N ILE A 133 11.91 -15.92 4.07
CA ILE A 133 11.37 -15.31 2.84
C ILE A 133 12.31 -14.23 2.27
N THR A 134 13.23 -13.66 3.04
CA THR A 134 14.22 -12.71 2.52
C THR A 134 15.36 -13.38 1.77
N ASP A 135 15.65 -14.67 1.99
CA ASP A 135 16.81 -15.36 1.38
C ASP A 135 16.68 -15.45 -0.16
N VAL A 136 15.46 -15.45 -0.68
CA VAL A 136 15.18 -15.45 -2.12
C VAL A 136 15.37 -14.08 -2.80
N SER A 137 15.59 -13.00 -2.05
CA SER A 137 15.58 -11.62 -2.57
C SER A 137 16.56 -11.39 -3.73
N LEU A 138 17.74 -12.01 -3.68
CA LEU A 138 18.72 -11.91 -4.76
C LEU A 138 18.31 -12.65 -6.04
N PHE A 139 17.45 -13.66 -5.96
CA PHE A 139 16.88 -14.29 -7.16
C PHE A 139 15.90 -13.34 -7.86
N HIS A 140 15.08 -12.58 -7.12
CA HIS A 140 14.25 -11.53 -7.71
C HIS A 140 15.10 -10.47 -8.43
N VAL A 141 16.21 -10.04 -7.81
CA VAL A 141 17.19 -9.13 -8.45
C VAL A 141 17.75 -9.74 -9.73
N ARG A 142 18.25 -10.98 -9.68
CA ARG A 142 18.80 -11.69 -10.86
C ARG A 142 17.76 -11.81 -11.98
N TRP A 143 16.53 -12.19 -11.66
CA TRP A 143 15.45 -12.35 -12.62
C TRP A 143 15.16 -11.04 -13.35
N VAL A 144 14.93 -9.94 -12.62
CA VAL A 144 14.66 -8.62 -13.22
C VAL A 144 15.84 -8.15 -14.07
N LYS A 145 17.07 -8.26 -13.56
CA LYS A 145 18.28 -7.88 -14.32
C LYS A 145 18.44 -8.68 -15.61
N SER A 146 18.12 -9.97 -15.59
CA SER A 146 18.20 -10.81 -16.79
C SER A 146 17.24 -10.34 -17.89
N ARG A 147 16.05 -9.84 -17.52
CA ARG A 147 15.06 -9.30 -18.45
C ARG A 147 15.49 -7.94 -18.98
N ILE A 148 15.96 -7.04 -18.12
CA ILE A 148 16.51 -5.74 -18.52
C ILE A 148 17.78 -5.90 -19.39
N LYS A 149 18.59 -6.95 -19.19
CA LYS A 149 19.74 -7.23 -20.06
C LYS A 149 19.30 -7.54 -21.50
N ARG A 150 18.16 -8.24 -21.67
CA ARG A 150 17.60 -8.58 -22.99
C ARG A 150 16.92 -7.39 -23.66
N ASP A 151 16.29 -6.52 -22.89
CA ASP A 151 15.75 -5.25 -23.38
C ASP A 151 16.06 -4.12 -22.40
N LYS A 152 17.01 -3.26 -22.78
CA LYS A 152 17.48 -2.15 -21.95
C LYS A 152 16.41 -1.09 -21.70
N LYS A 153 15.42 -0.95 -22.58
CA LYS A 153 14.34 0.03 -22.44
C LYS A 153 13.43 -0.29 -21.25
N LEU A 154 13.36 -1.56 -20.83
CA LEU A 154 12.53 -1.99 -19.70
C LEU A 154 12.83 -1.24 -18.40
N ALA A 155 14.08 -0.85 -18.15
CA ALA A 155 14.43 -0.13 -16.93
C ALA A 155 13.66 1.20 -16.82
N ASP A 156 13.62 1.96 -17.91
CA ASP A 156 12.92 3.26 -17.95
C ASP A 156 11.40 3.07 -17.98
N GLN A 157 10.90 2.02 -18.66
CA GLN A 157 9.48 1.65 -18.60
C GLN A 157 9.03 1.27 -17.18
N ILE A 158 9.87 0.56 -16.42
CA ILE A 158 9.59 0.20 -15.01
C ILE A 158 9.52 1.47 -14.16
N ARG A 159 10.46 2.42 -14.35
CA ARG A 159 10.44 3.70 -13.65
C ARG A 159 9.15 4.49 -13.95
N LEU A 160 8.72 4.54 -15.20
CA LEU A 160 7.44 5.18 -15.57
C LEU A 160 6.25 4.53 -14.84
N VAL A 161 6.18 3.20 -14.77
CA VAL A 161 5.11 2.50 -14.03
C VAL A 161 5.17 2.82 -12.54
N LYS A 162 6.37 2.77 -11.93
CA LYS A 162 6.54 3.12 -10.51
C LYS A 162 6.10 4.56 -10.23
N LEU A 163 6.53 5.51 -11.06
CA LEU A 163 6.16 6.93 -10.92
C LEU A 163 4.65 7.13 -11.09
N PHE A 164 4.04 6.52 -12.11
CA PHE A 164 2.60 6.55 -12.34
C PHE A 164 1.82 5.98 -11.16
N CYS A 165 2.23 4.80 -10.65
CA CYS A 165 1.61 4.20 -9.48
C CYS A 165 1.73 5.10 -8.24
N LYS A 166 2.88 5.75 -8.06
CA LYS A 166 3.12 6.65 -6.92
C LYS A 166 2.23 7.88 -7.00
N ALA A 167 2.22 8.58 -8.13
CA ALA A 167 1.40 9.77 -8.36
C ALA A 167 -0.11 9.50 -8.25
N ASN A 168 -0.56 8.28 -8.57
CA ASN A 168 -1.97 7.88 -8.44
C ASN A 168 -2.29 7.19 -7.10
N GLY A 169 -1.39 7.21 -6.12
CA GLY A 169 -1.64 6.71 -4.76
C GLY A 169 -1.84 5.20 -4.67
N VAL A 170 -1.24 4.43 -5.58
CA VAL A 170 -1.32 2.96 -5.64
C VAL A 170 0.04 2.27 -5.55
N TYR A 171 1.13 3.00 -5.28
CA TYR A 171 2.48 2.42 -5.09
C TYR A 171 2.77 2.19 -3.61
N GLY A 172 3.25 0.99 -3.28
CA GLY A 172 3.55 0.57 -1.91
C GLY A 172 2.71 -0.63 -1.48
N ALA A 173 3.35 -1.62 -0.85
CA ALA A 173 2.69 -2.83 -0.34
C ALA A 173 2.54 -2.83 1.20
N GLU A 174 2.89 -1.72 1.83
CA GLU A 174 2.67 -1.43 3.25
C GLU A 174 1.20 -1.64 3.61
N SER A 175 0.94 -2.09 4.84
CA SER A 175 -0.37 -2.52 5.31
C SER A 175 -1.44 -1.42 5.24
N TYR A 176 -1.01 -0.15 5.23
CA TYR A 176 -1.89 1.02 5.12
C TYR A 176 -2.10 1.51 3.68
N ILE A 177 -1.20 1.17 2.76
CA ILE A 177 -1.34 1.52 1.33
C ILE A 177 -2.07 0.40 0.60
N ARG A 178 -1.64 -0.85 0.79
CA ARG A 178 -2.21 -2.06 0.14
C ARG A 178 -2.26 -1.91 -1.38
N GLY A 179 -1.19 -1.36 -1.96
CA GLY A 179 -1.00 -1.09 -3.38
C GLY A 179 -0.04 -2.08 -4.05
N PHE A 180 0.58 -1.62 -5.14
CA PHE A 180 1.58 -2.37 -5.91
C PHE A 180 2.97 -2.18 -5.32
N SER A 181 3.65 -3.27 -4.95
CA SER A 181 5.06 -3.22 -4.58
C SER A 181 5.95 -2.85 -5.78
N GLY A 182 7.17 -2.37 -5.51
CA GLY A 182 8.17 -2.14 -6.55
C GLY A 182 8.41 -3.38 -7.43
N TYR A 183 8.41 -4.58 -6.83
CA TYR A 183 8.57 -5.84 -7.56
C TYR A 183 7.34 -6.22 -8.39
N ALA A 184 6.12 -5.95 -7.89
CA ALA A 184 4.89 -6.13 -8.68
C ALA A 184 4.91 -5.23 -9.93
N CYS A 185 5.30 -3.96 -9.78
CA CYS A 185 5.48 -3.04 -10.91
C CYS A 185 6.51 -3.59 -11.92
N GLU A 186 7.66 -4.05 -11.44
CA GLU A 186 8.71 -4.64 -12.29
C GLU A 186 8.18 -5.82 -13.12
N ILE A 187 7.50 -6.78 -12.48
CA ILE A 187 6.96 -7.95 -13.17
C ILE A 187 5.89 -7.57 -14.19
N LEU A 188 4.95 -6.70 -13.81
CA LEU A 188 3.85 -6.27 -14.69
C LEU A 188 4.37 -5.57 -15.95
N THR A 189 5.37 -4.71 -15.80
CA THR A 189 6.01 -4.04 -16.94
C THR A 189 6.75 -5.04 -17.81
N ILE A 190 7.55 -5.93 -17.22
CA ILE A 190 8.29 -6.96 -17.97
C ILE A 190 7.33 -7.87 -18.76
N GLN A 191 6.23 -8.29 -18.14
CA GLN A 191 5.24 -9.14 -18.79
C GLN A 191 4.50 -8.42 -19.93
N SER A 192 4.24 -7.11 -19.78
CA SER A 192 3.53 -6.32 -20.78
C SER A 192 4.45 -5.77 -21.87
N GLY A 193 5.76 -5.73 -21.66
CA GLY A 193 6.76 -5.19 -22.58
C GLY A 193 6.99 -3.68 -22.47
N SER A 194 5.94 -2.89 -22.17
CA SER A 194 6.05 -1.45 -22.00
C SER A 194 5.04 -0.87 -21.00
N PHE A 195 5.24 0.39 -20.60
CA PHE A 195 4.29 1.16 -19.79
C PHE A 195 2.91 1.24 -20.47
N LEU A 196 2.87 1.62 -21.76
CA LEU A 196 1.61 1.77 -22.49
C LEU A 196 0.87 0.45 -22.66
N ASP A 197 1.59 -0.63 -22.93
CA ASP A 197 0.98 -1.96 -23.07
C ASP A 197 0.45 -2.47 -21.74
N LEU A 198 1.14 -2.19 -20.63
CA LEU A 198 0.60 -2.47 -19.29
C LEU A 198 -0.73 -1.73 -19.07
N LEU A 199 -0.82 -0.44 -19.42
CA LEU A 199 -2.06 0.31 -19.25
C LEU A 199 -3.19 -0.23 -20.15
N ARG A 200 -2.87 -0.62 -21.40
CA ARG A 200 -3.84 -1.24 -22.33
C ARG A 200 -4.33 -2.58 -21.78
N ASN A 201 -3.43 -3.41 -21.25
CA ASN A 201 -3.75 -4.66 -20.57
C ASN A 201 -4.64 -4.39 -19.34
N ALA A 202 -4.29 -3.41 -18.52
CA ALA A 202 -5.04 -3.02 -17.33
C ALA A 202 -6.45 -2.54 -17.64
N LYS A 203 -6.65 -1.79 -18.73
CA LYS A 203 -7.98 -1.39 -19.22
C LYS A 203 -8.89 -2.59 -19.47
N SER A 204 -8.34 -3.72 -19.94
CA SER A 204 -9.08 -4.97 -20.18
C SER A 204 -9.46 -5.72 -18.89
N TRP A 205 -8.95 -5.30 -17.74
CA TRP A 205 -9.27 -5.93 -16.45
C TRP A 205 -10.56 -5.43 -15.83
N LEU A 206 -11.16 -4.37 -16.38
CA LEU A 206 -12.42 -3.83 -15.88
C LEU A 206 -13.52 -4.90 -15.88
N GLY A 207 -14.26 -4.99 -14.78
CA GLY A 207 -15.36 -5.95 -14.62
C GLY A 207 -14.92 -7.40 -14.34
N LYS A 208 -13.64 -7.74 -14.48
CA LYS A 208 -13.14 -9.09 -14.18
C LYS A 208 -13.13 -9.33 -12.67
N LYS A 209 -13.76 -10.42 -12.23
CA LYS A 209 -13.74 -10.84 -10.82
C LYS A 209 -12.34 -11.20 -10.36
N LYS A 210 -11.54 -11.82 -11.24
CA LYS A 210 -10.20 -12.33 -10.95
C LYS A 210 -9.30 -12.22 -12.19
N ILE A 211 -8.04 -11.82 -11.99
CA ILE A 211 -6.99 -11.81 -13.02
C ILE A 211 -5.83 -12.66 -12.52
N LEU A 212 -5.41 -13.64 -13.31
CA LEU A 212 -4.32 -14.54 -13.01
C LEU A 212 -3.23 -14.37 -14.06
N LEU A 213 -2.02 -14.02 -13.63
CA LEU A 213 -0.85 -13.83 -14.46
C LEU A 213 0.26 -14.78 -13.99
N ASP A 214 0.88 -15.47 -14.93
CA ASP A 214 2.03 -16.35 -14.69
C ASP A 214 3.18 -15.98 -15.67
N PRO A 215 4.00 -14.98 -15.31
CA PRO A 215 5.03 -14.45 -16.20
C PRO A 215 6.14 -15.45 -16.54
N ALA A 216 6.38 -16.44 -15.68
CA ALA A 216 7.37 -17.49 -15.89
C ALA A 216 6.77 -18.76 -16.53
N LYS A 217 5.45 -18.83 -16.69
CA LYS A 217 4.73 -20.02 -17.19
C LYS A 217 5.04 -21.27 -16.35
N HIS A 218 5.06 -21.12 -15.03
CA HIS A 218 5.20 -22.24 -14.09
C HIS A 218 4.06 -23.26 -14.20
N TYR A 219 2.88 -22.81 -14.63
CA TYR A 219 1.67 -23.61 -14.73
C TYR A 219 1.18 -23.72 -16.16
N LYS A 220 0.59 -24.88 -16.51
CA LYS A 220 0.07 -25.14 -17.86
C LYS A 220 -1.14 -24.26 -18.18
N ASN A 221 -1.93 -23.95 -17.16
CA ASN A 221 -3.15 -23.17 -17.31
C ASN A 221 -3.56 -22.48 -16.00
N LYS A 222 -4.59 -21.63 -16.09
CA LYS A 222 -5.11 -20.84 -14.97
C LYS A 222 -5.72 -21.67 -13.84
N ASN A 223 -6.28 -22.85 -14.14
CA ASN A 223 -6.88 -23.70 -13.11
C ASN A 223 -5.80 -24.31 -12.20
N GLU A 224 -4.63 -24.64 -12.76
CA GLU A 224 -3.49 -25.09 -11.96
C GLU A 224 -2.99 -24.01 -11.00
N ILE A 225 -2.99 -22.73 -11.40
CA ILE A 225 -2.65 -21.62 -10.49
C ILE A 225 -3.59 -21.61 -9.28
N LEU A 226 -4.90 -21.76 -9.50
CA LEU A 226 -5.91 -21.74 -8.44
C LEU A 226 -5.83 -22.95 -7.50
N ARG A 227 -5.40 -24.11 -8.02
CA ARG A 227 -5.24 -25.34 -7.23
C ARG A 227 -3.96 -25.33 -6.38
N ASN A 228 -2.89 -24.75 -6.89
CA ASN A 228 -1.56 -24.80 -6.25
C ASN A 228 -1.29 -23.61 -5.33
N LEU A 229 -1.99 -22.48 -5.50
CA LEU A 229 -1.89 -21.35 -4.58
C LEU A 229 -2.87 -21.51 -3.43
N ASN A 230 -2.38 -21.31 -2.20
CA ASN A 230 -3.23 -21.27 -1.01
C ASN A 230 -4.35 -20.22 -1.17
N VAL A 231 -5.57 -20.57 -0.77
CA VAL A 231 -6.77 -19.70 -0.83
C VAL A 231 -6.55 -18.34 -0.15
N ALA A 232 -5.79 -18.29 0.95
CA ALA A 232 -5.43 -17.04 1.62
C ALA A 232 -4.56 -16.12 0.74
N LYS A 233 -3.73 -16.70 -0.14
CA LYS A 233 -2.93 -15.97 -1.14
C LYS A 233 -3.76 -15.56 -2.36
N LEU A 234 -5.02 -16.02 -2.49
CA LEU A 234 -5.92 -15.71 -3.60
C LEU A 234 -6.98 -14.65 -3.26
N GLN A 235 -6.79 -13.85 -2.21
CA GLN A 235 -7.76 -12.80 -1.87
C GLN A 235 -7.69 -11.57 -2.80
N SER A 236 -6.50 -11.23 -3.30
CA SER A 236 -6.31 -10.09 -4.21
C SER A 236 -6.97 -10.33 -5.57
N ARG A 237 -7.63 -9.32 -6.14
CA ARG A 237 -8.29 -9.45 -7.47
C ARG A 237 -7.30 -9.79 -8.58
N LEU A 238 -6.10 -9.20 -8.54
CA LEU A 238 -4.96 -9.56 -9.38
C LEU A 238 -4.05 -10.51 -8.62
N VAL A 239 -3.76 -11.66 -9.21
CA VAL A 239 -2.78 -12.64 -8.73
C VAL A 239 -1.67 -12.74 -9.76
N ILE A 240 -0.46 -12.49 -9.30
CA ILE A 240 0.75 -12.63 -10.11
C ILE A 240 1.57 -13.74 -9.46
N VAL A 241 1.70 -14.87 -10.15
CA VAL A 241 2.62 -15.93 -9.75
C VAL A 241 4.03 -15.36 -9.79
N ASP A 242 4.76 -15.52 -8.69
CA ASP A 242 6.14 -15.07 -8.62
C ASP A 242 7.00 -15.83 -9.64
N PRO A 243 7.72 -15.15 -10.53
CA PRO A 243 8.58 -15.80 -11.51
C PRO A 243 9.68 -16.67 -10.90
N VAL A 244 10.02 -16.45 -9.62
CA VAL A 244 11.05 -17.20 -8.91
C VAL A 244 10.44 -18.23 -7.94
N GLN A 245 9.23 -17.95 -7.40
CA GLN A 245 8.56 -18.83 -6.44
C GLN A 245 7.13 -19.16 -6.89
N LYS A 246 6.93 -20.32 -7.52
CA LYS A 246 5.64 -20.70 -8.12
C LYS A 246 4.45 -20.72 -7.14
N ASP A 247 4.69 -20.86 -5.84
CA ASP A 247 3.66 -20.92 -4.78
C ASP A 247 3.36 -19.53 -4.15
N ARG A 248 3.99 -18.47 -4.63
CA ARG A 248 3.87 -17.10 -4.11
C ARG A 248 3.02 -16.23 -5.02
N ASN A 249 2.09 -15.48 -4.42
CA ASN A 249 1.38 -14.38 -5.08
C ASN A 249 2.06 -13.05 -4.74
N VAL A 250 2.65 -12.40 -5.74
CA VAL A 250 3.37 -11.13 -5.59
C VAL A 250 2.45 -9.98 -5.17
N THR A 251 1.17 -10.04 -5.55
CA THR A 251 0.16 -9.01 -5.29
C THR A 251 -0.79 -9.40 -4.15
N ALA A 252 -0.39 -10.29 -3.25
CA ALA A 252 -1.25 -10.75 -2.14
C ALA A 252 -1.74 -9.59 -1.24
N ALA A 253 -0.91 -8.56 -1.05
CA ALA A 253 -1.25 -7.38 -0.26
C ALA A 253 -2.11 -6.33 -1.02
N LEU A 254 -2.30 -6.48 -2.34
CA LEU A 254 -3.01 -5.52 -3.17
C LEU A 254 -4.50 -5.55 -2.85
N SER A 255 -5.04 -4.43 -2.36
CA SER A 255 -6.46 -4.27 -2.12
C SER A 255 -7.24 -4.10 -3.42
N ASP A 256 -8.51 -4.48 -3.40
CA ASP A 256 -9.40 -4.28 -4.54
C ASP A 256 -9.61 -2.80 -4.86
N GLU A 257 -9.58 -1.93 -3.84
CA GLU A 257 -9.65 -0.48 -4.02
C GLU A 257 -8.46 0.04 -4.83
N LYS A 258 -7.22 -0.26 -4.40
CA LYS A 258 -6.01 0.19 -5.12
C LYS A 258 -5.92 -0.42 -6.52
N PHE A 259 -6.33 -1.68 -6.68
CA PHE A 259 -6.46 -2.30 -7.99
C PHE A 259 -7.42 -1.52 -8.91
N ARG A 260 -8.64 -1.18 -8.43
CA ARG A 260 -9.61 -0.41 -9.21
C ARG A 260 -9.10 0.99 -9.53
N LEU A 261 -8.46 1.66 -8.58
CA LEU A 261 -7.84 2.97 -8.80
C LEU A 261 -6.80 2.94 -9.91
N PHE A 262 -5.94 1.91 -9.93
CA PHE A 262 -4.96 1.72 -11.01
C PHE A 262 -5.64 1.53 -12.38
N VAL A 263 -6.66 0.67 -12.47
CA VAL A 263 -7.42 0.45 -13.72
C VAL A 263 -8.11 1.73 -14.18
N LEU A 264 -8.67 2.52 -13.26
CA LEU A 264 -9.30 3.80 -13.57
C LEU A 264 -8.28 4.85 -14.04
N ALA A 265 -7.12 4.94 -13.39
CA ALA A 265 -6.03 5.81 -13.79
C ALA A 265 -5.53 5.44 -15.20
N ALA A 266 -5.31 4.15 -15.46
CA ALA A 266 -4.92 3.63 -16.77
C ALA A 266 -5.91 4.05 -17.86
N ARG A 267 -7.22 3.88 -17.61
CA ARG A 267 -8.29 4.30 -18.54
C ARG A 267 -8.28 5.80 -18.80
N LYS A 268 -8.12 6.62 -17.75
CA LYS A 268 -8.12 8.08 -17.89
C LYS A 268 -6.89 8.56 -18.68
N PHE A 269 -5.70 8.05 -18.36
CA PHE A 269 -4.47 8.37 -19.07
C PHE A 269 -4.54 7.97 -20.55
N LEU A 270 -4.99 6.75 -20.86
CA LEU A 270 -5.13 6.29 -22.24
C LEU A 270 -6.15 7.10 -23.07
N ARG A 271 -7.14 7.74 -22.41
CA ARG A 271 -8.13 8.58 -23.08
C ARG A 271 -7.64 10.01 -23.29
N LYS A 272 -7.01 10.59 -22.27
CA LYS A 272 -6.49 11.96 -22.27
C LYS A 272 -5.18 11.96 -21.49
N PRO A 273 -4.03 11.73 -22.16
CA PRO A 273 -2.76 11.69 -21.46
C PRO A 273 -2.43 13.08 -20.91
N SER A 274 -1.86 13.12 -19.70
CA SER A 274 -1.39 14.33 -19.03
C SER A 274 -0.18 14.00 -18.17
N LEU A 275 0.70 14.98 -17.96
CA LEU A 275 1.83 14.86 -17.03
C LEU A 275 1.36 14.71 -15.57
N ASP A 276 0.15 15.20 -15.25
CA ASP A 276 -0.44 15.11 -13.90
C ASP A 276 -0.55 13.67 -13.38
N PHE A 277 -0.60 12.67 -14.27
CA PHE A 277 -0.62 11.26 -13.88
C PHE A 277 0.73 10.75 -13.36
N PHE A 278 1.78 11.56 -13.44
CA PHE A 278 3.15 11.26 -12.99
C PHE A 278 3.62 12.22 -11.90
N ILE A 279 2.78 13.17 -11.48
CA ILE A 279 3.09 14.14 -10.44
C ILE A 279 2.30 13.78 -9.19
N GLU A 280 3.00 13.50 -8.10
CA GLU A 280 2.37 13.27 -6.81
C GLU A 280 1.77 14.58 -6.31
N LYS A 281 0.44 14.61 -6.19
CA LYS A 281 -0.26 15.79 -5.69
C LYS A 281 -0.03 15.93 -4.20
N ARG A 282 0.38 17.12 -3.78
CA ARG A 282 0.38 17.47 -2.36
C ARG A 282 -1.06 17.56 -1.89
N PHE A 283 -1.32 17.04 -0.70
CA PHE A 283 -2.63 17.16 -0.09
C PHE A 283 -2.83 18.62 0.34
N GLU A 284 -3.87 19.25 -0.20
CA GLU A 284 -4.29 20.58 0.18
C GLU A 284 -5.78 20.55 0.53
N VAL A 285 -6.12 21.07 1.72
CA VAL A 285 -7.50 21.06 2.21
C VAL A 285 -8.42 21.88 1.28
N ASP A 286 -7.90 22.96 0.71
CA ASP A 286 -8.65 23.82 -0.23
C ASP A 286 -9.03 23.09 -1.51
N GLU A 287 -8.17 22.21 -2.06
CA GLU A 287 -8.53 21.38 -3.22
C GLU A 287 -9.71 20.44 -2.90
N ILE A 288 -9.73 19.87 -1.69
CA ILE A 288 -10.83 19.02 -1.23
C ILE A 288 -12.12 19.82 -1.07
N LYS A 289 -12.02 21.05 -0.55
CA LYS A 289 -13.15 21.98 -0.43
C LYS A 289 -13.72 22.34 -1.80
N MET A 290 -12.88 22.76 -2.74
CA MET A 290 -13.29 23.04 -4.12
C MET A 290 -13.95 21.83 -4.80
N LEU A 291 -13.45 20.62 -4.55
CA LEU A 291 -14.05 19.39 -5.06
C LEU A 291 -15.44 19.14 -4.47
N ALA A 292 -15.62 19.37 -3.17
CA ALA A 292 -16.91 19.23 -2.49
C ALA A 292 -17.93 20.25 -3.01
N ASP A 293 -17.53 21.52 -3.16
CA ASP A 293 -18.37 22.60 -3.68
C ASP A 293 -18.82 22.29 -5.11
N LYS A 294 -17.87 21.89 -5.97
CA LYS A 294 -18.16 21.48 -7.36
C LYS A 294 -19.18 20.33 -7.44
N LYS A 295 -19.13 19.41 -6.48
CA LYS A 295 -20.04 18.26 -6.40
C LYS A 295 -21.30 18.53 -5.58
N ARG A 296 -21.42 19.71 -4.95
CA ARG A 296 -22.49 20.08 -4.01
C ARG A 296 -22.66 19.04 -2.90
N LEU A 297 -21.54 18.63 -2.30
CA LEU A 297 -21.52 17.67 -1.20
C LEU A 297 -21.14 18.36 0.11
N TYR A 298 -21.71 17.89 1.22
CA TYR A 298 -21.35 18.36 2.56
C TYR A 298 -20.01 17.76 2.98
N LEU A 299 -19.00 18.61 3.19
CA LEU A 299 -17.64 18.19 3.50
C LEU A 299 -17.37 18.22 5.01
N VAL A 300 -16.76 17.16 5.52
CA VAL A 300 -16.15 17.13 6.85
C VAL A 300 -14.70 16.69 6.71
N VAL A 301 -13.78 17.47 7.30
CA VAL A 301 -12.35 17.15 7.37
C VAL A 301 -11.95 16.98 8.82
N VAL A 302 -11.32 15.84 9.12
CA VAL A 302 -10.77 15.50 10.42
C VAL A 302 -9.25 15.54 10.35
N LYS A 303 -8.63 16.38 11.17
CA LYS A 303 -7.20 16.32 11.44
C LYS A 303 -6.93 15.25 12.49
N ALA A 304 -6.03 14.34 12.18
CA ALA A 304 -5.61 13.26 13.05
C ALA A 304 -4.12 13.36 13.34
N VAL A 305 -3.77 13.31 14.62
CA VAL A 305 -2.38 13.27 15.08
C VAL A 305 -2.03 11.80 15.34
N PRO A 306 -1.08 11.21 14.62
CA PRO A 306 -0.72 9.80 14.77
C PRO A 306 -0.05 9.53 16.12
N GLN A 307 -0.06 8.27 16.53
CA GLN A 307 0.81 7.78 17.60
C GLN A 307 2.26 7.72 17.11
N LYS A 308 3.22 7.78 18.03
CA LYS A 308 4.63 7.49 17.71
C LYS A 308 4.81 5.99 17.49
N GLY A 309 5.64 5.62 16.53
CA GLY A 309 5.95 4.22 16.24
C GLY A 309 6.49 4.03 14.84
N LYS A 310 6.63 2.75 14.45
CA LYS A 310 7.05 2.35 13.10
C LYS A 310 6.00 2.80 12.06
N GLU A 311 6.47 3.28 10.91
CA GLU A 311 5.62 3.87 9.87
C GLU A 311 4.43 2.97 9.51
N ASP A 312 4.68 1.70 9.20
CA ASP A 312 3.62 0.76 8.80
C ASP A 312 2.59 0.52 9.91
N VAL A 313 3.03 0.43 11.17
CA VAL A 313 2.13 0.26 12.33
C VAL A 313 1.27 1.50 12.53
N VAL A 314 1.87 2.69 12.44
CA VAL A 314 1.17 3.97 12.59
C VAL A 314 0.17 4.17 11.46
N GLY A 315 0.59 3.95 10.21
CA GLY A 315 -0.27 4.00 9.03
C GLY A 315 -1.42 3.00 9.14
N SER A 316 -1.17 1.77 9.62
CA SER A 316 -2.22 0.76 9.82
C SER A 316 -3.25 1.21 10.84
N LYS A 317 -2.82 1.84 11.94
CA LYS A 317 -3.71 2.40 12.95
C LYS A 317 -4.55 3.56 12.39
N LEU A 318 -3.95 4.46 11.61
CA LEU A 318 -4.65 5.54 10.93
C LEU A 318 -5.72 5.01 9.95
N LEU A 319 -5.34 4.05 9.10
CA LEU A 319 -6.27 3.42 8.16
C LEU A 319 -7.45 2.77 8.90
N LYS A 320 -7.20 2.04 9.99
CA LYS A 320 -8.25 1.44 10.82
C LYS A 320 -9.20 2.49 11.41
N ALA A 321 -8.68 3.63 11.87
CA ALA A 321 -9.51 4.73 12.37
C ALA A 321 -10.37 5.34 11.24
N PHE A 322 -9.78 5.58 10.07
CA PHE A 322 -10.49 6.07 8.89
C PHE A 322 -11.61 5.11 8.44
N GLU A 323 -11.32 3.81 8.32
CA GLU A 323 -12.30 2.77 7.96
C GLU A 323 -13.40 2.64 9.02
N TYR A 324 -13.06 2.80 10.30
CA TYR A 324 -14.03 2.82 11.38
C TYR A 324 -15.03 3.97 11.25
N PHE A 325 -14.55 5.19 10.98
CA PHE A 325 -15.43 6.34 10.75
C PHE A 325 -16.32 6.13 9.53
N CYS A 326 -15.77 5.65 8.41
CA CYS A 326 -16.56 5.31 7.22
C CYS A 326 -17.72 4.37 7.56
N ARG A 327 -17.43 3.28 8.28
CA ARG A 327 -18.43 2.30 8.67
C ARG A 327 -19.46 2.91 9.61
N LYS A 328 -19.03 3.69 10.60
CA LYS A 328 -19.94 4.35 11.55
C LYS A 328 -20.87 5.35 10.87
N PHE A 329 -20.39 6.11 9.89
CA PHE A 329 -21.25 6.99 9.10
C PHE A 329 -22.34 6.21 8.36
N THR A 330 -21.98 5.12 7.67
CA THR A 330 -22.95 4.27 6.97
C THR A 330 -23.95 3.61 7.93
N GLU A 331 -23.49 3.09 9.07
CA GLU A 331 -24.35 2.51 10.12
C GLU A 331 -25.39 3.52 10.66
N HIS A 332 -25.04 4.81 10.71
CA HIS A 332 -25.94 5.87 11.16
C HIS A 332 -26.79 6.49 10.03
N GLY A 333 -26.65 5.99 8.80
CA GLY A 333 -27.45 6.38 7.63
C GLY A 333 -26.99 7.66 6.95
N PHE A 334 -25.74 8.09 7.14
CA PHE A 334 -25.15 9.17 6.34
C PHE A 334 -24.76 8.62 4.96
N ASP A 335 -25.20 9.31 3.90
CA ASP A 335 -24.91 8.93 2.52
C ASP A 335 -23.51 9.42 2.10
N LEU A 336 -22.48 8.65 2.48
CA LEU A 336 -21.08 8.94 2.19
C LEU A 336 -20.76 8.67 0.71
N LYS A 337 -20.54 9.74 -0.06
CA LYS A 337 -20.29 9.68 -1.52
C LYS A 337 -18.82 9.60 -1.88
N GLU A 338 -18.00 10.44 -1.24
CA GLU A 338 -16.56 10.49 -1.48
C GLU A 338 -15.85 10.48 -0.14
N LYS A 339 -14.67 9.88 -0.13
CA LYS A 339 -13.83 9.78 1.06
C LYS A 339 -12.38 9.63 0.68
N GLY A 340 -11.51 9.97 1.60
CA GLY A 340 -10.11 9.62 1.49
C GLY A 340 -9.33 10.09 2.70
N TRP A 341 -8.05 9.77 2.68
CA TRP A 341 -7.14 10.20 3.70
C TRP A 341 -5.73 10.41 3.15
N TRP A 342 -4.96 11.22 3.85
CA TRP A 342 -3.57 11.48 3.57
C TRP A 342 -2.79 11.61 4.88
N TRP A 343 -1.51 11.26 4.85
CA TRP A 343 -0.60 11.37 5.99
C TRP A 343 0.75 11.88 5.52
N ASP A 344 1.28 12.90 6.21
CA ASP A 344 2.60 13.48 5.96
C ASP A 344 3.77 12.56 6.33
N LYS A 345 3.49 11.36 6.86
CA LYS A 345 4.48 10.43 7.46
C LYS A 345 5.24 11.02 8.65
N ALA A 346 4.71 12.08 9.22
CA ALA A 346 5.25 12.83 10.34
C ALA A 346 4.14 13.11 11.37
N GLU A 347 3.67 14.34 11.47
CA GLU A 347 2.85 14.81 12.58
C GLU A 347 1.34 14.78 12.30
N ASN A 348 0.93 14.79 11.03
CA ASN A 348 -0.45 15.08 10.66
C ASN A 348 -0.97 14.14 9.58
N ALA A 349 -2.11 13.53 9.88
CA ALA A 349 -2.98 12.90 8.91
C ALA A 349 -4.29 13.67 8.79
N TYR A 350 -4.92 13.59 7.62
CA TYR A 350 -6.20 14.23 7.33
C TYR A 350 -7.15 13.20 6.74
N PHE A 351 -8.35 13.12 7.28
CA PHE A 351 -9.44 12.31 6.77
C PHE A 351 -10.52 13.24 6.22
N TRP A 352 -10.99 13.01 5.00
CA TRP A 352 -12.10 13.77 4.45
C TRP A 352 -13.26 12.85 4.06
N PHE A 353 -14.47 13.36 4.28
CA PHE A 353 -15.72 12.67 4.04
C PHE A 353 -16.70 13.65 3.38
N MET A 354 -17.28 13.26 2.26
CA MET A 354 -18.26 14.07 1.53
C MET A 354 -19.60 13.35 1.51
N PHE A 355 -20.63 14.01 2.02
CA PHE A 355 -21.96 13.44 2.21
C PHE A 355 -22.99 14.13 1.32
N LYS A 356 -24.05 13.38 1.00
CA LYS A 356 -25.28 13.94 0.45
C LYS A 356 -26.31 14.14 1.58
N ASP A 357 -27.23 15.08 1.39
CA ASP A 357 -28.44 15.24 2.21
C ASP A 357 -28.16 15.44 3.71
N VAL A 358 -27.24 16.37 4.01
CA VAL A 358 -26.90 16.80 5.39
C VAL A 358 -27.45 18.21 5.64
N PRO A 359 -28.11 18.47 6.78
CA PRO A 359 -28.40 17.54 7.87
C PRO A 359 -29.43 16.46 7.48
N LEU A 360 -29.31 15.28 8.09
CA LEU A 360 -30.32 14.24 7.96
C LEU A 360 -31.64 14.69 8.61
N PRO A 361 -32.80 14.17 8.18
CA PRO A 361 -34.07 14.42 8.85
C PRO A 361 -34.02 14.03 10.33
N ASN A 362 -34.71 14.80 11.19
CA ASN A 362 -34.73 14.56 12.64
C ASN A 362 -35.28 13.19 13.04
N GLU A 363 -36.02 12.54 12.14
CA GLU A 363 -36.62 11.22 12.36
C GLU A 363 -36.08 10.19 11.37
N LYS A 364 -36.08 8.91 11.79
CA LYS A 364 -35.83 7.76 10.91
C LYS A 364 -36.88 6.69 11.11
N LYS A 365 -37.14 5.94 10.03
CA LYS A 365 -37.96 4.72 10.06
C LYS A 365 -37.08 3.54 10.46
N LEU A 366 -37.43 2.85 11.53
CA LEU A 366 -36.86 1.56 11.90
C LEU A 366 -37.77 0.44 11.39
N VAL A 367 -37.17 -0.52 10.69
CA VAL A 367 -37.87 -1.72 10.21
C VAL A 367 -38.01 -2.69 11.39
N GLY A 368 -39.24 -3.09 11.69
CA GLY A 368 -39.55 -4.09 12.69
C GLY A 368 -39.88 -5.47 12.08
N PRO A 369 -40.28 -6.42 12.94
CA PRO A 369 -40.61 -7.78 12.50
C PRO A 369 -41.88 -7.81 11.62
N PRO A 370 -42.10 -8.91 10.86
CA PRO A 370 -43.38 -9.19 10.23
C PRO A 370 -44.53 -9.17 11.25
N VAL A 371 -45.68 -8.61 10.87
CA VAL A 371 -46.83 -8.41 11.78
C VAL A 371 -47.37 -9.73 12.35
N LYS A 372 -47.15 -10.86 11.64
CA LYS A 372 -47.55 -12.20 12.07
C LYS A 372 -46.78 -12.71 13.31
N MET A 373 -45.58 -12.18 13.56
CA MET A 373 -44.71 -12.55 14.68
C MET A 373 -45.11 -11.75 15.93
N LYS A 374 -46.22 -12.15 16.58
CA LYS A 374 -46.91 -11.34 17.60
C LYS A 374 -46.01 -10.97 18.79
N GLU A 375 -45.19 -11.91 19.28
CA GLU A 375 -44.35 -11.67 20.45
C GLU A 375 -43.19 -10.73 20.14
N GLU A 376 -42.62 -10.86 18.94
CA GLU A 376 -41.55 -10.02 18.42
C GLU A 376 -42.05 -8.61 18.14
N VAL A 377 -43.28 -8.46 17.62
CA VAL A 377 -43.93 -7.15 17.47
C VAL A 377 -44.12 -6.49 18.83
N LYS A 378 -44.55 -7.24 19.86
CA LYS A 378 -44.71 -6.73 21.23
C LYS A 378 -43.38 -6.29 21.82
N ASN A 379 -42.32 -7.08 21.66
CA ASN A 379 -40.96 -6.75 22.09
C ASN A 379 -40.41 -5.51 21.35
N PHE A 380 -40.64 -5.41 20.04
CA PHE A 380 -40.24 -4.25 19.24
C PHE A 380 -40.93 -2.96 19.71
N LYS A 381 -42.24 -3.00 19.97
CA LYS A 381 -42.98 -1.85 20.52
C LYS A 381 -42.47 -1.47 21.92
N LYS A 382 -42.14 -2.45 22.76
CA LYS A 382 -41.59 -2.24 24.11
C LYS A 382 -40.19 -1.62 24.07
N ALA A 383 -39.35 -2.01 23.12
CA ALA A 383 -38.01 -1.45 22.92
C ALA A 383 -38.04 -0.01 22.38
N HIS A 384 -39.11 0.37 21.70
CA HIS A 384 -39.29 1.69 21.09
C HIS A 384 -40.50 2.44 21.66
N LYS A 385 -40.70 2.39 22.98
CA LYS A 385 -41.78 3.12 23.66
C LYS A 385 -41.75 4.61 23.29
N GLY A 386 -42.93 5.16 23.00
CA GLY A 386 -43.09 6.56 22.58
C GLY A 386 -42.83 6.83 21.09
N ALA A 387 -42.42 5.83 20.31
CA ALA A 387 -42.35 5.95 18.86
C ALA A 387 -43.74 5.89 18.22
N ARG A 388 -43.89 6.55 17.07
CA ARG A 388 -45.08 6.38 16.21
C ARG A 388 -44.91 5.11 15.38
N PHE A 389 -45.88 4.20 15.45
CA PHE A 389 -45.84 2.94 14.72
C PHE A 389 -46.80 2.95 13.53
N PHE A 390 -46.42 2.30 12.44
CA PHE A 390 -47.30 2.03 11.30
C PHE A 390 -46.94 0.69 10.67
N ILE A 391 -47.83 0.15 9.83
CA ILE A 391 -47.60 -1.10 9.10
C ILE A 391 -47.43 -0.75 7.63
N ASP A 392 -46.40 -1.34 7.01
CA ASP A 392 -46.17 -1.23 5.57
C ASP A 392 -45.68 -2.59 5.06
N ASN A 393 -46.24 -3.08 3.96
CA ASN A 393 -45.90 -4.37 3.34
C ASN A 393 -45.78 -5.55 4.33
N GLY A 394 -46.73 -5.67 5.27
CA GLY A 394 -46.80 -6.77 6.24
C GLY A 394 -45.75 -6.73 7.36
N ARG A 395 -45.02 -5.62 7.51
CA ARG A 395 -44.07 -5.36 8.61
C ARG A 395 -44.48 -4.15 9.44
N ILE A 396 -44.17 -4.19 10.73
CA ILE A 396 -44.30 -3.01 11.60
C ILE A 396 -43.08 -2.10 11.44
N PHE A 397 -43.28 -0.80 11.47
CA PHE A 397 -42.23 0.22 11.48
C PHE A 397 -42.40 1.13 12.69
N ALA A 398 -41.29 1.65 13.19
CA ALA A 398 -41.27 2.70 14.22
C ALA A 398 -40.60 3.96 13.67
N VAL A 399 -41.22 5.12 13.87
CA VAL A 399 -40.60 6.42 13.62
C VAL A 399 -39.95 6.90 14.90
N VAL A 400 -38.61 7.01 14.88
CA VAL A 400 -37.80 7.39 16.03
C VAL A 400 -36.97 8.63 15.72
N LYS A 401 -36.69 9.44 16.74
CA LYS A 401 -35.75 10.57 16.61
C LYS A 401 -34.33 10.06 16.39
N ARG A 402 -33.58 10.72 15.51
CA ARG A 402 -32.15 10.45 15.31
C ARG A 402 -31.35 11.06 16.45
N THR A 403 -30.35 10.32 16.92
CA THR A 403 -29.36 10.83 17.88
C THR A 403 -28.41 11.84 17.22
N PHE A 404 -28.11 11.64 15.93
CA PHE A 404 -27.20 12.49 15.16
C PHE A 404 -27.82 12.81 13.80
N VAL A 405 -27.88 14.10 13.48
CA VAL A 405 -28.35 14.62 12.17
C VAL A 405 -27.22 15.21 11.35
N LYS A 406 -26.09 15.56 11.99
CA LYS A 406 -24.86 16.01 11.34
C LYS A 406 -23.69 15.06 11.63
N PRO A 407 -22.79 14.79 10.66
CA PRO A 407 -21.65 13.89 10.86
C PRO A 407 -20.74 14.30 12.03
N GLU A 408 -20.56 15.60 12.27
CA GLU A 408 -19.72 16.17 13.32
C GLU A 408 -20.21 15.79 14.72
N GLN A 409 -21.53 15.68 14.91
CA GLN A 409 -22.11 15.26 16.19
C GLN A 409 -21.75 13.80 16.49
N LEU A 410 -21.78 12.94 15.46
CA LEU A 410 -21.34 11.55 15.59
C LEU A 410 -19.83 11.49 15.86
N LEU A 411 -19.01 12.23 15.11
CA LEU A 411 -17.56 12.27 15.31
C LEU A 411 -17.18 12.70 16.73
N ALA A 412 -17.85 13.71 17.30
CA ALA A 412 -17.61 14.15 18.67
C ALA A 412 -17.80 13.01 19.68
N ARG A 413 -18.80 12.14 19.47
CA ARG A 413 -18.99 10.92 20.27
C ARG A 413 -17.90 9.88 20.01
N LEU A 414 -17.57 9.62 18.75
CA LEU A 414 -16.58 8.60 18.37
C LEU A 414 -15.16 8.95 18.86
N PHE A 415 -14.79 10.23 18.89
CA PHE A 415 -13.46 10.68 19.35
C PHE A 415 -13.22 10.36 20.84
N ALA A 416 -14.29 10.27 21.64
CA ALA A 416 -14.20 9.92 23.04
C ALA A 416 -14.03 8.41 23.29
N GLU A 417 -14.24 7.56 22.27
CA GLU A 417 -14.16 6.10 22.42
C GLU A 417 -12.73 5.63 22.66
N GLU A 418 -12.56 4.75 23.64
CA GLU A 418 -11.25 4.21 24.03
C GLU A 418 -10.57 3.45 22.88
N TRP A 419 -11.37 2.77 22.05
CA TRP A 419 -10.86 2.09 20.87
C TRP A 419 -10.17 3.05 19.89
N ILE A 420 -10.71 4.27 19.72
CA ILE A 420 -10.14 5.30 18.85
C ILE A 420 -8.88 5.93 19.45
N LYS A 421 -8.90 6.25 20.75
CA LYS A 421 -7.72 6.78 21.46
C LYS A 421 -6.50 5.84 21.38
N ASN A 422 -6.76 4.54 21.29
CA ASN A 422 -5.73 3.51 21.09
C ASN A 422 -5.17 3.45 19.65
N LYS A 423 -5.76 4.15 18.67
CA LYS A 423 -5.26 4.23 17.28
C LYS A 423 -4.57 5.55 16.97
N VAL A 424 -5.10 6.65 17.46
CA VAL A 424 -4.68 8.02 17.14
C VAL A 424 -4.53 8.83 18.42
N ARG A 425 -3.49 9.66 18.48
CA ARG A 425 -3.14 10.45 19.68
C ARG A 425 -4.14 11.57 19.92
N ALA A 426 -4.56 12.27 18.87
CA ALA A 426 -5.54 13.33 18.95
C ALA A 426 -6.33 13.44 17.64
N LEU A 427 -7.55 13.96 17.72
CA LEU A 427 -8.46 14.17 16.61
C LEU A 427 -9.15 15.53 16.77
N SER A 428 -9.32 16.25 15.68
CA SER A 428 -10.12 17.48 15.64
C SER A 428 -10.80 17.64 14.29
N ILE A 429 -11.97 18.27 14.27
CA ILE A 429 -12.66 18.64 13.03
C ILE A 429 -12.13 20.00 12.60
N LEU A 430 -11.68 20.13 11.36
CA LEU A 430 -11.27 21.41 10.82
C LEU A 430 -12.50 22.28 10.53
N ARG A 431 -12.43 23.55 10.92
CA ARG A 431 -13.40 24.57 10.51
C ARG A 431 -12.96 25.08 9.14
N ILE A 432 -13.72 24.76 8.09
CA ILE A 432 -13.39 25.03 6.69
C ILE A 432 -14.54 25.68 5.96
#